data_AF-I3JA91-F1
#
_entry.id   AF-I3JA91-F1
#
_cell.length_a   1.000
_cell.length_b   1.000
_cell.length_c   1.000
_cell.angle_alpha   90.00
_cell.angle_beta   90.00
_cell.angle_gamma   90.00
#
_symmetry.space_group_name_H-M   'P 1'
#
loop_
_entity.id
_entity.type
_entity.pdbx_description
1 polymer ?
#
loop_
_entity_poly.entity_id
_entity_poly.type
_entity_poly.pdbx_seq_one_letter_code
_entity_poly.pdbx_strand_id
1 'polypeptide(L)'
;MDTILDNFSNTEFIRVCVQDPRLHKDDRWHTHVDYEICLHTNSMCFRKKTSSVRRRYSEFVWLRHCLEQNAFIIDLPKLPPWNPFFSLKNTEQVIQRIKGLQKFLEIVLHTPLLLSDSRLHLFLQSDLSITKIAKCAVGKTRYTVAEAIQRSRTGCIRSEEKVSCDSDCESTSSSGLGLSVDTSERGSPIFFQSDGEPEPFCSFSETTSPLTEY
;
A
#
# COMPACT_ATOMS: atom_id res chain seq x y z
N MET A 1 21.69 32.13 21.44
CA MET A 1 20.62 32.36 20.43
C MET A 1 20.33 31.08 19.65
N ASP A 2 20.79 29.92 20.14
CA ASP A 2 20.77 28.65 19.42
C ASP A 2 19.54 27.79 19.75
N THR A 3 18.84 28.12 20.84
CA THR A 3 17.64 27.40 21.32
C THR A 3 16.42 27.62 20.43
N ILE A 4 16.37 28.70 19.64
CA ILE A 4 15.23 29.01 18.77
C ILE A 4 15.29 28.20 17.47
N LEU A 5 16.49 27.97 16.92
CA LEU A 5 16.68 27.15 15.71
C LEU A 5 16.45 25.66 15.98
N ASP A 6 16.81 25.19 17.18
CA ASP A 6 16.59 23.79 17.59
C ASP A 6 15.13 23.51 18.01
N ASN A 7 14.31 24.55 18.17
CA ASN A 7 12.88 24.40 18.42
C ASN A 7 12.08 24.22 17.10
N PHE A 8 12.62 24.66 15.97
CA PHE A 8 12.00 24.44 14.65
C PHE A 8 12.31 23.06 14.07
N SER A 9 13.46 22.45 14.42
CA SER A 9 13.83 21.07 14.06
C SER A 9 12.93 20.01 14.73
N ASN A 10 12.19 20.38 15.78
CA ASN A 10 11.31 19.49 16.55
C ASN A 10 9.81 19.61 16.20
N THR A 11 9.44 20.43 15.20
CA THR A 11 8.04 20.53 14.79
C THR A 11 7.60 19.30 13.98
N GLU A 12 6.48 18.68 14.36
CA GLU A 12 5.93 17.55 13.63
C GLU A 12 5.46 17.99 12.22
N PHE A 13 5.83 17.23 11.20
CA PHE A 13 5.45 17.50 9.81
C PHE A 13 5.09 16.20 9.08
N ILE A 14 4.15 16.31 8.15
CA ILE A 14 3.81 15.26 7.17
C ILE A 14 3.85 15.90 5.79
N ARG A 15 4.83 15.49 4.97
CA ARG A 15 4.97 15.93 3.58
C ARG A 15 4.61 14.78 2.67
N VAL A 16 3.75 15.05 1.69
CA VAL A 16 3.35 14.11 0.65
C VAL A 16 3.49 14.77 -0.70
N CYS A 17 4.04 14.06 -1.68
CA CYS A 17 3.98 14.48 -3.08
C CYS A 17 3.40 13.36 -3.93
N VAL A 18 2.67 13.75 -4.97
CA VAL A 18 2.20 12.86 -6.03
C VAL A 18 2.90 13.28 -7.30
N GLN A 19 3.53 12.35 -8.00
CA GLN A 19 4.39 12.68 -9.14
C GLN A 19 4.52 11.51 -10.10
N ASP A 20 5.35 11.72 -11.13
CA ASP A 20 5.84 10.68 -12.04
C ASP A 20 4.73 9.73 -12.56
N PRO A 21 3.80 10.27 -13.38
CA PRO A 21 2.71 9.49 -13.94
C PRO A 21 3.26 8.49 -14.97
N ARG A 22 2.96 7.19 -14.80
CA ARG A 22 3.44 6.15 -15.72
C ARG A 22 2.28 5.37 -16.34
N LEU A 23 2.45 5.00 -17.61
CA LEU A 23 1.55 4.10 -18.30
C LEU A 23 1.97 2.66 -18.03
N HIS A 24 1.11 1.91 -17.37
CA HIS A 24 1.25 0.48 -17.19
C HIS A 24 0.40 -0.25 -18.23
N LYS A 25 0.98 -1.31 -18.79
CA LYS A 25 0.31 -2.25 -19.70
C LYS A 25 0.34 -3.61 -19.01
N ASP A 26 -0.75 -3.96 -18.35
CA ASP A 26 -0.85 -5.20 -17.60
C ASP A 26 -1.01 -6.38 -18.56
N ASP A 27 -1.89 -6.22 -19.55
CA ASP A 27 -2.17 -7.17 -20.63
C ASP A 27 -2.39 -6.42 -21.96
N ARG A 28 -2.63 -7.15 -23.06
CA ARG A 28 -2.90 -6.59 -24.40
C ARG A 28 -4.01 -5.52 -24.46
N TRP A 29 -4.90 -5.48 -23.47
CA TRP A 29 -6.07 -4.58 -23.44
C TRP A 29 -6.21 -3.77 -22.16
N HIS A 30 -5.45 -4.10 -21.11
CA HIS A 30 -5.55 -3.42 -19.81
C HIS A 30 -4.37 -2.48 -19.67
N THR A 31 -4.61 -1.21 -20.00
CA THR A 31 -3.67 -0.14 -19.74
C THR A 31 -4.22 0.78 -18.66
N HIS A 32 -3.39 1.14 -17.70
CA HIS A 32 -3.77 2.10 -16.67
C HIS A 32 -2.63 3.07 -16.38
N VAL A 33 -2.98 4.19 -15.75
CA VAL A 33 -2.00 5.18 -15.31
C VAL A 33 -1.94 5.14 -13.81
N ASP A 34 -0.73 5.00 -13.29
CA ASP A 34 -0.44 5.14 -11.88
C ASP A 34 0.42 6.38 -11.62
N TYR A 35 0.55 6.70 -10.33
CA TYR A 35 1.30 7.84 -9.84
C TYR A 35 2.19 7.38 -8.71
N GLU A 36 3.40 7.90 -8.67
CA GLU A 36 4.26 7.77 -7.50
C GLU A 36 3.72 8.67 -6.38
N ILE A 37 3.58 8.10 -5.18
CA ILE A 37 3.29 8.83 -3.96
C ILE A 37 4.52 8.73 -3.08
N CYS A 38 5.20 9.85 -2.83
CA CYS A 38 6.29 9.89 -1.85
C CYS A 38 5.81 10.57 -0.57
N LEU A 39 6.05 9.93 0.56
CA LEU A 39 5.76 10.44 1.88
C LEU A 39 7.06 10.63 2.65
N HIS A 40 7.19 11.78 3.31
CA HIS A 40 8.28 12.09 4.23
C HIS A 40 7.70 12.76 5.48
N THR A 41 8.01 12.22 6.65
CA THR A 41 7.42 12.68 7.91
C THR A 41 8.32 12.35 9.10
N ASN A 42 8.28 13.17 10.13
CA ASN A 42 8.78 12.82 11.46
C ASN A 42 7.67 12.35 12.42
N SER A 43 6.40 12.37 12.00
CA SER A 43 5.24 12.00 12.80
C SER A 43 5.30 10.56 13.30
N MET A 44 4.77 10.34 14.52
CA MET A 44 4.65 9.01 15.12
C MET A 44 3.41 8.25 14.64
N CYS A 45 2.50 8.91 13.93
CA CYS A 45 1.36 8.24 13.29
C CYS A 45 1.80 7.27 12.19
N PHE A 46 3.02 7.44 11.64
CA PHE A 46 3.53 6.64 10.55
C PHE A 46 4.64 5.69 10.99
N ARG A 47 4.57 4.46 10.48
CA ARG A 47 5.56 3.41 10.77
C ARG A 47 6.91 3.72 10.12
N LYS A 48 6.89 4.11 8.84
CA LYS A 48 8.08 4.56 8.10
C LYS A 48 8.13 6.09 8.05
N LYS A 49 9.34 6.64 8.22
CA LYS A 49 9.58 8.09 8.07
C LYS A 49 9.64 8.52 6.60
N THR A 50 9.95 7.59 5.72
CA THR A 50 9.88 7.74 4.26
C THR A 50 9.20 6.54 3.62
N SER A 51 8.36 6.78 2.63
CA SER A 51 7.85 5.73 1.75
C SER A 51 7.66 6.26 0.33
N SER A 52 7.83 5.39 -0.66
CA SER A 52 7.41 5.64 -2.04
C SER A 52 6.61 4.43 -2.49
N VAL A 53 5.39 4.66 -2.94
CA VAL A 53 4.47 3.63 -3.43
C VAL A 53 3.84 4.12 -4.73
N ARG A 54 3.37 3.21 -5.57
CA ARG A 54 2.66 3.56 -6.79
C ARG A 54 1.18 3.18 -6.70
N ARG A 55 0.30 4.12 -7.04
CA ARG A 55 -1.15 3.95 -6.95
C ARG A 55 -1.85 4.55 -8.16
N ARG A 56 -2.87 3.85 -8.67
CA ARG A 56 -3.71 4.34 -9.77
C ARG A 56 -4.93 5.09 -9.26
N TYR A 57 -5.53 5.93 -10.10
CA TYR A 57 -6.68 6.77 -9.72
C TYR A 57 -7.84 5.99 -9.08
N SER A 58 -8.19 4.81 -9.62
CA SER A 58 -9.29 4.02 -9.07
C SER A 58 -9.01 3.47 -7.66
N GLU A 59 -7.74 3.31 -7.28
CA GLU A 59 -7.40 2.95 -5.89
C GLU A 59 -7.58 4.15 -4.95
N PHE A 60 -7.39 5.39 -5.41
CA PHE A 60 -7.74 6.58 -4.64
C PHE A 60 -9.26 6.69 -4.44
N VAL A 61 -10.06 6.37 -5.46
CA VAL A 61 -11.52 6.30 -5.34
C VAL A 61 -11.92 5.29 -4.27
N TRP A 62 -11.32 4.10 -4.31
CA TRP A 62 -11.52 3.07 -3.30
C TRP A 62 -11.12 3.55 -1.89
N LEU A 63 -9.96 4.22 -1.75
CA LEU A 63 -9.50 4.75 -0.47
C LEU A 63 -10.47 5.79 0.07
N ARG A 64 -10.88 6.76 -0.75
CA ARG A 64 -11.85 7.80 -0.33
C ARG A 64 -13.14 7.16 0.18
N HIS A 65 -13.67 6.17 -0.53
CA HIS A 65 -14.87 5.45 -0.10
C HIS A 65 -14.66 4.75 1.24
N CYS A 66 -13.52 4.06 1.44
CA CYS A 66 -13.21 3.41 2.71
C CYS A 66 -13.15 4.40 3.88
N LEU A 67 -12.55 5.57 3.67
CA LEU A 67 -12.45 6.62 4.67
C LEU A 67 -13.83 7.22 5.00
N GLU A 68 -14.69 7.40 3.99
CA GLU A 68 -16.07 7.90 4.14
C GLU A 68 -16.92 6.97 5.03
N GLN A 69 -16.79 5.66 4.86
CA GLN A 69 -17.50 4.68 5.69
C GLN A 69 -17.02 4.65 7.16
N ASN A 70 -15.82 5.16 7.45
CA ASN A 70 -15.30 5.22 8.82
C ASN A 70 -15.50 6.58 9.48
N ALA A 71 -15.82 7.63 8.71
CA ALA A 71 -15.86 9.01 9.18
C ALA A 71 -17.08 9.77 8.62
N PHE A 72 -18.29 9.26 8.87
CA PHE A 72 -19.55 9.81 8.35
C PHE A 72 -19.81 11.30 8.67
N ILE A 73 -19.14 11.86 9.68
CA ILE A 73 -19.32 13.24 10.12
C ILE A 73 -18.34 14.20 9.40
N ILE A 74 -17.33 13.68 8.71
CA ILE A 74 -16.29 14.48 8.05
C ILE A 74 -16.60 14.63 6.57
N ASP A 75 -16.63 15.87 6.09
CA ASP A 75 -16.66 16.15 4.65
C ASP A 75 -15.29 15.84 4.04
N LEU A 76 -15.21 14.69 3.35
CA LEU A 76 -13.95 14.23 2.76
C LEU A 76 -13.59 15.06 1.51
N PRO A 77 -12.31 15.41 1.35
CA PRO A 77 -11.85 16.13 0.17
C PRO A 77 -12.25 15.38 -1.10
N LYS A 78 -12.69 16.17 -2.10
CA LYS A 78 -13.07 15.63 -3.40
C LYS A 78 -11.81 15.20 -4.15
N LEU A 79 -11.89 14.05 -4.82
CA LEU A 79 -10.88 13.64 -5.79
C LEU A 79 -11.02 14.49 -7.06
N PRO A 80 -9.95 14.63 -7.86
CA PRO A 80 -10.08 15.20 -9.20
C PRO A 80 -11.13 14.40 -9.99
N PRO A 81 -11.92 15.05 -10.84
CA PRO A 81 -13.03 14.42 -11.52
C PRO A 81 -12.56 13.22 -12.35
N TRP A 82 -13.39 12.17 -12.37
CA TRP A 82 -13.17 11.06 -13.27
C TRP A 82 -13.25 11.56 -14.72
N ASN A 83 -12.30 11.13 -15.54
CA ASN A 83 -12.23 11.51 -16.95
C ASN A 83 -12.03 10.24 -17.79
N PRO A 84 -13.06 9.79 -18.55
CA PRO A 84 -12.96 8.61 -19.40
C PRO A 84 -11.97 8.79 -20.57
N PHE A 85 -11.71 10.02 -20.98
CA PHE A 85 -10.79 10.37 -22.07
C PHE A 85 -9.45 10.89 -21.55
N PHE A 86 -9.05 10.47 -20.35
CA PHE A 86 -7.77 10.85 -19.78
C PHE A 86 -6.61 10.36 -20.65
N SER A 87 -5.71 11.28 -21.01
CA SER A 87 -4.54 10.97 -21.84
C SER A 87 -3.27 11.51 -21.20
N LEU A 88 -2.26 10.65 -21.07
CA LEU A 88 -0.91 11.08 -20.61
C LEU A 88 -0.25 12.09 -21.54
N LYS A 89 -0.70 12.19 -22.80
CA LYS A 89 -0.20 13.19 -23.75
C LYS A 89 -0.73 14.60 -23.45
N ASN A 90 -1.86 14.69 -22.75
CA ASN A 90 -2.42 15.98 -22.35
C ASN A 90 -1.81 16.40 -21.00
N THR A 91 -0.76 17.21 -21.07
CA THR A 91 0.00 17.66 -19.89
C THR A 91 -0.85 18.42 -18.88
N GLU A 92 -1.81 19.22 -19.33
CA GLU A 92 -2.71 19.96 -18.43
C GLU A 92 -3.60 19.01 -17.62
N GLN A 93 -4.21 18.01 -18.26
CA GLN A 93 -5.01 16.99 -17.56
C GLN A 93 -4.17 16.21 -16.54
N VAL A 94 -2.93 15.86 -16.91
CA VAL A 94 -2.00 15.16 -16.04
C VAL A 94 -1.63 16.01 -14.82
N ILE A 95 -1.27 17.28 -15.02
CA ILE A 95 -0.90 18.22 -13.95
C ILE A 95 -2.10 18.44 -13.01
N GLN A 96 -3.29 18.68 -13.56
CA GLN A 96 -4.51 18.87 -12.76
C GLN A 96 -4.82 17.64 -11.92
N ARG A 97 -4.69 16.43 -12.51
CA ARG A 97 -4.92 15.19 -11.78
C ARG A 97 -3.91 14.99 -10.67
N ILE A 98 -2.61 15.20 -10.93
CA ILE A 98 -1.56 15.10 -9.91
C ILE A 98 -1.82 16.09 -8.77
N LYS A 99 -2.08 17.37 -9.08
CA LYS A 99 -2.40 18.40 -8.07
C LYS A 99 -3.62 18.02 -7.24
N GLY A 100 -4.68 17.52 -7.88
CA GLY A 100 -5.90 17.08 -7.19
C GLY A 100 -5.66 15.89 -6.26
N LEU A 101 -4.89 14.89 -6.71
CA LEU A 101 -4.54 13.72 -5.89
C LEU A 101 -3.64 14.11 -4.70
N GLN A 102 -2.66 14.99 -4.92
CA GLN A 102 -1.81 15.50 -3.85
C GLN A 102 -2.64 16.29 -2.83
N LYS A 103 -3.50 17.21 -3.30
CA LYS A 103 -4.34 18.01 -2.42
C LYS A 103 -5.29 17.16 -1.58
N PHE A 104 -5.85 16.11 -2.17
CA PHE A 104 -6.63 15.11 -1.45
C PHE A 104 -5.84 14.48 -0.30
N LEU A 105 -4.62 13.99 -0.57
CA LEU A 105 -3.76 13.39 0.47
C LEU A 105 -3.34 14.42 1.53
N GLU A 106 -2.96 15.63 1.14
CA GLU A 106 -2.61 16.69 2.09
C GLU A 106 -3.73 16.93 3.10
N ILE A 107 -4.98 17.05 2.65
CA ILE A 107 -6.13 17.26 3.55
C ILE A 107 -6.39 16.03 4.43
N VAL A 108 -6.37 14.82 3.84
CA VAL A 108 -6.59 13.56 4.58
C VAL A 108 -5.54 13.38 5.68
N LEU A 109 -4.27 13.64 5.37
CA LEU A 109 -3.15 13.45 6.30
C LEU A 109 -3.09 14.52 7.40
N HIS A 110 -3.80 15.64 7.27
CA HIS A 110 -3.93 16.64 8.35
C HIS A 110 -5.21 16.46 9.17
N THR A 111 -5.98 15.39 8.92
CA THR A 111 -7.22 15.09 9.65
C THR A 111 -7.00 13.91 10.61
N PRO A 112 -6.90 14.12 11.94
CA PRO A 112 -6.53 13.07 12.90
C PRO A 112 -7.41 11.81 12.86
N LEU A 113 -8.72 11.96 12.65
CA LEU A 113 -9.62 10.80 12.57
C LEU A 113 -9.30 9.93 11.35
N LEU A 114 -8.99 10.53 10.20
CA LEU A 114 -8.64 9.79 8.98
C LEU A 114 -7.25 9.15 9.10
N LEU A 115 -6.32 9.82 9.77
CA LEU A 115 -5.00 9.28 10.09
C LEU A 115 -5.05 8.01 10.95
N SER A 116 -6.13 7.76 11.69
CA SER A 116 -6.27 6.53 12.49
C SER A 116 -6.60 5.28 11.64
N ASP A 117 -7.00 5.44 10.37
CA ASP A 117 -7.40 4.33 9.52
C ASP A 117 -6.19 3.54 8.99
N SER A 118 -6.11 2.25 9.34
CA SER A 118 -5.02 1.38 8.90
C SER A 118 -4.93 1.21 7.37
N ARG A 119 -6.04 1.35 6.64
CA ARG A 119 -6.05 1.24 5.17
C ARG A 119 -5.33 2.41 4.52
N LEU A 120 -5.38 3.60 5.12
CA LEU A 120 -4.61 4.76 4.67
C LEU A 120 -3.10 4.51 4.81
N HIS A 121 -2.67 3.97 5.95
CA HIS A 121 -1.26 3.63 6.17
C HIS A 121 -0.76 2.55 5.22
N LEU A 122 -1.54 1.48 5.03
CA LEU A 122 -1.22 0.44 4.05
C LEU A 122 -1.17 1.00 2.62
N PHE A 123 -2.10 1.88 2.26
CA PHE A 123 -2.13 2.52 0.95
C PHE A 123 -0.87 3.34 0.67
N LEU A 124 -0.37 4.07 1.67
CA LEU A 124 0.78 4.98 1.56
C LEU A 124 2.15 4.34 1.80
N GLN A 125 2.21 3.24 2.56
CA GLN A 125 3.46 2.66 3.06
C GLN A 125 3.67 1.19 2.66
N SER A 126 2.76 0.60 1.88
CA SER A 126 2.89 -0.78 1.40
C SER A 126 2.60 -0.96 -0.09
N ASP A 127 3.17 -2.01 -0.68
CA ASP A 127 2.95 -2.43 -2.07
C ASP A 127 1.71 -3.35 -2.22
N LEU A 128 0.86 -3.43 -1.20
CA LEU A 128 -0.31 -4.31 -1.22
C LEU A 128 -1.38 -3.79 -2.19
N SER A 129 -2.03 -4.71 -2.92
CA SER A 129 -3.24 -4.40 -3.68
C SER A 129 -4.42 -4.07 -2.76
N ILE A 130 -5.40 -3.29 -3.24
CA ILE A 130 -6.59 -2.89 -2.44
C ILE A 130 -7.31 -4.08 -1.79
N THR A 131 -7.38 -5.23 -2.47
CA THR A 131 -7.98 -6.46 -1.92
C THR A 131 -7.19 -6.99 -0.73
N LYS A 132 -5.86 -6.96 -0.80
CA LYS A 132 -4.99 -7.36 0.32
C LYS A 132 -5.05 -6.35 1.47
N ILE A 133 -5.12 -5.06 1.15
CA ILE A 133 -5.31 -4.00 2.16
C ILE A 133 -6.62 -4.21 2.92
N ALA A 134 -7.73 -4.40 2.20
CA ALA A 134 -9.04 -4.63 2.79
C ALA A 134 -9.04 -5.84 3.74
N LYS A 135 -8.44 -6.97 3.32
CA LYS A 135 -8.30 -8.17 4.16
C LYS A 135 -7.41 -7.92 5.38
N CYS A 136 -6.29 -7.21 5.20
CA CYS A 136 -5.35 -6.95 6.28
C CYS A 136 -5.93 -6.05 7.37
N ALA A 137 -6.66 -5.00 6.98
CA ALA A 137 -7.29 -4.06 7.90
C ALA A 137 -8.32 -4.71 8.84
N VAL A 138 -8.95 -5.80 8.41
CA VAL A 138 -9.94 -6.56 9.22
C VAL A 138 -9.36 -7.85 9.82
N GLY A 139 -8.03 -8.02 9.82
CA GLY A 139 -7.36 -9.18 10.41
C GLY A 139 -7.52 -10.51 9.65
N LYS A 140 -7.89 -10.47 8.35
CA LYS A 140 -8.06 -11.66 7.49
C LYS A 140 -6.79 -12.01 6.69
N THR A 141 -5.61 -11.62 7.17
CA THR A 141 -4.30 -11.96 6.59
C THR A 141 -3.42 -12.65 7.61
N ARG A 142 -2.41 -13.40 7.14
CA ARG A 142 -1.41 -14.05 8.03
C ARG A 142 -0.35 -13.09 8.60
N TYR A 143 -0.41 -11.83 8.22
CA TYR A 143 0.49 -10.77 8.67
C TYR A 143 -0.33 -9.58 9.15
N THR A 144 0.22 -8.82 10.10
CA THR A 144 -0.37 -7.58 10.62
C THR A 144 -0.12 -6.38 9.69
N VAL A 145 -0.79 -5.26 9.97
CA VAL A 145 -0.55 -3.99 9.28
C VAL A 145 0.91 -3.55 9.40
N ALA A 146 1.47 -3.58 10.61
CA ALA A 146 2.85 -3.17 10.87
C ALA A 146 3.86 -4.05 10.12
N GLU A 147 3.57 -5.34 10.08
CA GLU A 147 4.34 -6.35 9.36
C GLU A 147 4.32 -6.18 7.84
N ALA A 148 3.16 -5.83 7.27
CA ALA A 148 3.02 -5.53 5.85
C ALA A 148 3.84 -4.29 5.47
N ILE A 149 3.75 -3.23 6.27
CA ILE A 149 4.49 -1.99 6.04
C ILE A 149 5.99 -2.25 6.13
N GLN A 150 6.45 -2.95 7.17
CA GLN A 150 7.87 -3.25 7.36
C GLN A 150 8.50 -4.01 6.18
N ARG A 151 7.77 -5.00 5.63
CA ARG A 151 8.25 -5.83 4.52
C ARG A 151 8.16 -5.15 3.15
N SER A 152 7.40 -4.07 3.03
CA SER A 152 7.23 -3.36 1.76
C SER A 152 8.49 -2.63 1.35
N ARG A 153 8.74 -2.51 0.05
CA ARG A 153 9.98 -1.89 -0.46
C ARG A 153 9.92 -0.38 -0.19
N THR A 154 10.98 0.20 0.35
CA THR A 154 11.08 1.66 0.48
C THR A 154 11.81 2.18 -0.74
N GLY A 155 11.10 2.79 -1.68
CA GLY A 155 11.70 3.43 -2.85
C GLY A 155 12.13 4.87 -2.59
N CYS A 156 13.08 5.16 -1.70
CA CYS A 156 13.95 6.36 -1.82
C CYS A 156 15.14 6.32 -0.85
N ILE A 157 16.33 6.62 -1.41
CA ILE A 157 17.71 6.67 -0.89
C ILE A 157 18.26 5.35 -0.34
N ARG A 158 19.03 4.66 -1.20
CA ARG A 158 20.13 3.83 -0.74
C ARG A 158 21.18 4.79 -0.17
N SER A 159 21.18 4.98 1.15
CA SER A 159 22.40 5.44 1.79
C SER A 159 23.43 4.34 1.53
N GLU A 160 24.45 4.65 0.74
CA GLU A 160 25.66 3.83 0.70
C GLU A 160 26.35 3.95 2.04
N GLU A 161 25.85 3.24 3.06
CA GLU A 161 26.66 2.87 4.20
C GLU A 161 27.26 1.51 3.89
N LYS A 162 28.29 1.55 3.04
CA LYS A 162 29.31 0.52 3.01
C LYS A 162 30.15 0.72 4.28
N VAL A 163 29.64 0.23 5.41
CA VAL A 163 30.50 -0.14 6.54
C VAL A 163 30.59 -1.66 6.49
N SER A 164 31.58 -2.15 5.74
CA SER A 164 32.09 -3.50 5.94
C SER A 164 32.78 -3.50 7.29
N CYS A 165 32.07 -3.91 8.33
CA CYS A 165 32.71 -4.38 9.55
C CYS A 165 33.23 -5.79 9.27
N ASP A 166 34.55 -5.89 9.08
CA ASP A 166 35.27 -7.15 9.18
C ASP A 166 34.97 -7.78 10.54
N SER A 167 34.47 -9.01 10.50
CA SER A 167 34.55 -9.90 11.65
C SER A 167 35.12 -11.21 11.14
N ASP A 168 36.44 -11.31 11.27
CA ASP A 168 37.17 -12.56 11.20
C ASP A 168 36.65 -13.48 12.31
N CYS A 169 35.83 -14.46 11.95
CA CYS A 169 35.55 -15.61 12.80
C CYS A 169 36.33 -16.81 12.25
N GLU A 170 37.58 -16.90 12.69
CA GLU A 170 38.37 -18.12 12.64
C GLU A 170 37.63 -19.23 13.40
N SER A 171 37.31 -20.32 12.71
CA SER A 171 37.03 -21.61 13.36
C SER A 171 37.49 -22.71 12.41
N THR A 172 38.72 -23.16 12.65
CA THR A 172 39.29 -24.36 12.06
C THR A 172 38.93 -25.59 12.90
N SER A 173 38.87 -26.74 12.22
CA SER A 173 38.87 -28.14 12.70
C SER A 173 37.52 -28.73 13.13
N SER A 174 37.15 -29.98 12.85
CA SER A 174 37.57 -31.08 11.95
C SER A 174 36.53 -32.19 12.22
N SER A 175 35.97 -32.96 11.28
CA SER A 175 36.47 -34.26 10.76
C SER A 175 35.25 -35.19 10.61
N GLY A 176 35.27 -36.10 9.63
CA GLY A 176 34.76 -37.46 9.85
C GLY A 176 33.50 -37.93 9.11
N LEU A 177 33.70 -38.42 7.88
CA LEU A 177 33.31 -39.76 7.38
C LEU A 177 31.93 -40.36 7.74
N GLY A 178 31.10 -40.54 6.70
CA GLY A 178 30.81 -41.87 6.13
C GLY A 178 29.72 -42.78 6.74
N LEU A 179 28.91 -43.30 5.82
CA LEU A 179 28.23 -44.61 5.74
C LEU A 179 26.69 -44.68 5.85
N SER A 180 26.19 -45.23 4.75
CA SER A 180 24.92 -45.84 4.40
C SER A 180 24.34 -46.86 5.39
N VAL A 181 23.00 -46.95 5.43
CA VAL A 181 22.26 -48.22 5.39
C VAL A 181 20.85 -47.97 4.84
N ASP A 182 20.47 -48.84 3.91
CA ASP A 182 19.16 -48.95 3.28
C ASP A 182 18.32 -49.99 4.05
N THR A 183 17.01 -49.79 4.18
CA THR A 183 16.07 -50.88 4.46
C THR A 183 14.64 -50.49 4.07
N SER A 184 14.09 -51.27 3.15
CA SER A 184 12.72 -51.22 2.66
C SER A 184 11.88 -52.28 3.35
N GLU A 185 10.68 -51.95 3.84
CA GLU A 185 9.44 -52.78 3.88
C GLU A 185 8.25 -51.81 4.11
N ARG A 186 7.40 -51.52 3.13
CA ARG A 186 6.18 -52.21 2.67
C ARG A 186 5.10 -52.40 3.76
N GLY A 187 3.98 -51.68 3.61
CA GLY A 187 2.72 -51.97 4.30
C GLY A 187 1.61 -50.89 4.14
N SER A 188 0.98 -50.86 2.95
CA SER A 188 -0.43 -50.57 2.54
C SER A 188 -1.51 -50.17 3.58
N PRO A 189 -2.76 -49.74 3.21
CA PRO A 189 -3.31 -49.16 1.95
C PRO A 189 -4.38 -48.01 2.17
N ILE A 190 -5.07 -47.61 1.07
CA ILE A 190 -6.44 -47.01 0.95
C ILE A 190 -6.54 -45.46 1.07
N PHE A 191 -6.74 -44.72 -0.03
CA PHE A 191 -7.99 -44.33 -0.75
C PHE A 191 -8.75 -43.18 -0.07
N PHE A 192 -8.89 -42.03 -0.76
CA PHE A 192 -10.17 -41.40 -1.16
C PHE A 192 -9.95 -39.98 -1.71
N GLN A 193 -10.55 -39.72 -2.86
CA GLN A 193 -10.78 -38.43 -3.50
C GLN A 193 -11.72 -37.54 -2.67
N SER A 194 -11.57 -36.21 -2.80
CA SER A 194 -12.56 -35.31 -3.42
C SER A 194 -12.57 -33.93 -2.74
N ASP A 195 -11.90 -32.95 -3.34
CA ASP A 195 -12.17 -31.53 -3.06
C ASP A 195 -13.37 -31.09 -3.91
N GLY A 196 -14.47 -30.79 -3.24
CA GLY A 196 -15.64 -30.12 -3.80
C GLY A 196 -15.87 -28.81 -3.05
N GLU A 197 -15.44 -27.70 -3.65
CA GLU A 197 -15.78 -26.33 -3.24
C GLU A 197 -17.14 -25.91 -3.81
N PRO A 198 -17.93 -25.11 -3.07
CA PRO A 198 -18.81 -24.15 -3.70
C PRO A 198 -18.53 -22.71 -3.23
N GLU A 199 -18.26 -21.85 -4.22
CA GLU A 199 -18.39 -20.39 -4.18
C GLU A 199 -19.79 -19.95 -3.68
N PRO A 200 -19.89 -18.73 -3.13
CA PRO A 200 -21.03 -17.90 -3.49
C PRO A 200 -20.63 -16.51 -3.96
N PHE A 201 -21.01 -16.25 -5.22
CA PHE A 201 -21.24 -14.94 -5.79
C PHE A 201 -22.28 -14.16 -4.97
N CYS A 202 -22.03 -12.86 -4.73
CA CYS A 202 -23.08 -11.91 -4.38
C CYS A 202 -23.13 -10.81 -5.44
N SER A 203 -24.25 -10.81 -6.15
CA SER A 203 -24.64 -9.94 -7.25
C SER A 203 -25.08 -8.57 -6.75
N PHE A 204 -24.80 -7.55 -7.57
CA PHE A 204 -25.39 -6.22 -7.46
C PHE A 204 -26.89 -6.26 -7.75
N SER A 205 -27.67 -5.47 -7.00
CA SER A 205 -29.02 -5.07 -7.38
C SER A 205 -29.12 -3.54 -7.37
N GLU A 206 -29.38 -3.00 -8.55
CA GLU A 206 -29.84 -1.63 -8.78
C GLU A 206 -31.28 -1.45 -8.29
N THR A 207 -31.64 -0.24 -7.87
CA THR A 207 -33.05 0.13 -7.70
C THR A 207 -33.25 1.59 -8.12
N THR A 208 -33.94 1.75 -9.26
CA THR A 208 -34.64 2.94 -9.77
C THR A 208 -35.87 3.20 -8.87
N SER A 209 -36.29 4.40 -8.46
CA SER A 209 -37.01 5.50 -9.17
C SER A 209 -37.50 6.51 -8.08
N PRO A 210 -38.36 7.54 -8.33
CA PRO A 210 -38.70 8.32 -9.53
C PRO A 210 -38.67 9.86 -9.31
N LEU A 211 -38.98 10.58 -10.40
CA LEU A 211 -39.29 12.02 -10.51
C LEU A 211 -40.45 12.48 -9.62
N THR A 212 -40.38 13.73 -9.15
CA THR A 212 -41.56 14.59 -8.90
C THR A 212 -41.25 16.02 -9.34
N GLU A 213 -42.13 16.54 -10.18
CA GLU A 213 -42.34 17.95 -10.51
C GLU A 213 -42.66 18.77 -9.25
N TYR A 214 -42.14 19.99 -9.15
CA TYR A 214 -42.87 21.26 -9.03
C TYR A 214 -41.87 22.43 -9.03
#